data_AF-A0A846F3I3-F1
#
_entry.id   AF-A0A846F3I3-F1
#
_cell.length_a   1.000
_cell.length_b   1.000
_cell.length_c   1.000
_cell.angle_alpha   90.00
_cell.angle_beta   90.00
_cell.angle_gamma   90.00
#
_symmetry.space_group_name_H-M   'P 1'
#
loop_
_entity.id
_entity.type
_entity.pdbx_description
1 polymer ?
#
loop_
_entity_poly.entity_id
_entity_poly.type
_entity_poly.pdbx_seq_one_letter_code
_entity_poly.pdbx_strand_id
1 'polypeptide(L)'
;MLDAIIIISFVLAGAGIGFYSIELLPPNVLLEVTNIEGLRSVLAAFTSLIGFVLGLVFQTTYRRVEAKVTQMPVDLLLTRAIGLVIGLLVANLMLAPLFLLPIPEEFSFIKPLIAVLGSVMLGFTGVNVADTHGRGFLRLINPNSLDTVLVAEGTLK
;
A
#
# COMPACT_ATOMS: atom_id res chain seq x y z
N MET A 1 9.05 19.94 4.70
CA MET A 1 9.98 19.48 3.65
C MET A 1 9.47 18.20 2.99
N LEU A 2 9.03 17.20 3.76
CA LEU A 2 8.45 15.96 3.24
C LEU A 2 7.29 16.19 2.26
N ASP A 3 6.39 17.13 2.59
CA ASP A 3 5.26 17.52 1.73
C ASP A 3 5.65 17.88 0.29
N ALA A 4 6.71 18.69 0.12
CA ALA A 4 7.20 19.06 -1.19
C ALA A 4 7.82 17.86 -1.92
N ILE A 5 8.50 16.97 -1.18
CA ILE A 5 9.08 15.74 -1.74
C ILE A 5 7.99 14.81 -2.28
N ILE A 6 6.86 14.67 -1.56
CA ILE A 6 5.71 13.89 -2.02
C ILE A 6 5.17 14.47 -3.34
N ILE A 7 4.91 15.78 -3.39
CA ILE A 7 4.33 16.38 -4.59
C ILE A 7 5.31 16.25 -5.77
N ILE A 8 6.58 16.59 -5.58
CA ILE A 8 7.59 16.55 -6.64
C ILE A 8 7.79 15.12 -7.15
N SER A 9 7.79 14.10 -6.29
CA SER A 9 7.94 12.71 -6.74
C SER A 9 6.76 12.27 -7.61
N PHE A 10 5.53 12.64 -7.26
CA PHE A 10 4.34 12.33 -8.07
C PHE A 10 4.32 13.10 -9.40
N VAL A 11 4.78 14.34 -9.41
CA VAL A 11 4.92 15.15 -10.63
C VAL A 11 5.94 14.51 -11.58
N LEU A 12 7.12 14.14 -11.08
CA LEU A 12 8.17 13.50 -11.87
C LEU A 12 7.75 12.11 -12.37
N ALA A 13 7.10 11.31 -11.52
CA ALA A 13 6.56 10.01 -11.91
C ALA A 13 5.47 10.15 -12.98
N GLY A 14 4.55 11.10 -12.82
CA GLY A 14 3.51 11.42 -13.80
C GLY A 14 4.12 11.82 -15.15
N ALA A 15 5.04 12.79 -15.14
CA ALA A 15 5.75 13.25 -16.33
C ALA A 15 6.49 12.10 -17.04
N GLY A 16 7.20 11.26 -16.29
CA GLY A 16 7.90 10.10 -16.82
C GLY A 16 6.94 9.10 -17.48
N ILE A 17 5.84 8.75 -16.80
CA ILE A 17 4.82 7.86 -17.35
C ILE A 17 4.28 8.44 -18.66
N GLY A 18 3.89 9.72 -18.71
CA GLY A 18 3.38 10.32 -19.95
C GLY A 18 4.40 10.38 -21.08
N PHE A 19 5.67 10.62 -20.77
CA PHE A 19 6.74 10.69 -21.76
C PHE A 19 7.05 9.33 -22.42
N TYR A 20 7.02 8.25 -21.64
CA TYR A 20 7.26 6.87 -22.12
C TYR A 20 6.00 6.17 -22.62
N SER A 21 4.81 6.65 -22.27
CA SER A 21 3.53 6.06 -22.71
C SER A 21 3.38 5.99 -24.23
N ILE A 22 4.11 6.83 -24.97
CA ILE A 22 4.08 6.85 -26.44
C ILE A 22 4.67 5.59 -27.06
N GLU A 23 5.57 4.89 -26.36
CA GLU A 23 6.11 3.61 -26.81
C GLU A 23 5.08 2.47 -26.70
N LEU A 24 4.03 2.65 -25.89
CA LEU A 24 2.90 1.71 -25.80
C LEU A 24 1.80 1.99 -26.84
N LEU A 25 1.87 3.09 -27.60
CA LEU A 25 0.83 3.41 -28.58
C LEU A 25 0.95 2.52 -29.84
N PRO A 26 -0.18 2.09 -30.44
CA PRO A 26 -0.15 1.34 -31.69
C PRO A 26 0.51 2.14 -32.83
N PRO A 27 1.31 1.49 -33.70
CA PRO A 27 2.01 2.16 -34.80
C PRO A 27 1.10 2.99 -35.70
N ASN A 28 -0.14 2.52 -35.89
CA ASN A 28 -1.15 3.16 -36.74
C ASN A 28 -1.51 4.57 -36.26
N VAL A 29 -1.47 4.83 -34.95
CA VAL A 29 -1.78 6.15 -34.36
C VAL A 29 -0.58 7.09 -34.48
N LEU A 30 0.64 6.54 -34.45
CA LEU A 30 1.87 7.33 -34.59
C LEU A 30 2.09 7.85 -36.01
N LEU A 31 1.51 7.20 -37.02
CA LEU A 31 1.58 7.63 -38.43
C LEU A 31 0.82 8.94 -38.70
N GLU A 32 -0.22 9.24 -37.91
CA GLU A 32 -0.99 10.48 -38.04
C GLU A 32 -0.31 11.68 -37.34
N VAL A 33 0.76 11.44 -36.58
CA VAL A 33 1.44 12.44 -35.76
C VAL A 33 2.60 13.04 -36.54
N THR A 34 2.50 14.33 -36.87
CA THR A 34 3.54 15.08 -37.60
C THR A 34 4.81 15.32 -36.79
N ASN A 35 4.73 15.38 -35.45
CA ASN A 35 5.88 15.56 -34.57
C ASN A 35 5.76 14.72 -33.28
N ILE A 36 6.50 13.61 -33.24
CA ILE A 36 6.50 12.66 -32.12
C ILE A 36 7.10 13.28 -30.85
N GLU A 37 8.11 14.14 -30.98
CA GLU A 37 8.76 14.79 -29.85
C GLU A 37 7.85 15.86 -29.21
N GLY A 38 7.09 16.57 -30.05
CA GLY A 38 6.00 17.44 -29.61
C GLY A 38 4.93 16.68 -28.82
N LEU A 39 4.49 15.52 -29.32
CA LEU A 39 3.52 14.68 -28.61
C LEU A 39 4.05 14.20 -27.25
N ARG A 40 5.33 13.81 -27.15
CA ARG A 40 5.98 13.41 -25.89
C ARG A 40 5.98 14.52 -24.85
N SER A 41 6.37 15.73 -25.24
CA SER A 41 6.40 16.86 -24.31
C SER A 41 5.01 17.25 -23.83
N VAL A 42 4.00 17.22 -24.71
CA VAL A 42 2.60 17.51 -24.36
C VAL A 42 2.05 16.45 -23.40
N LEU A 43 2.20 15.16 -23.71
CA LEU A 43 1.75 14.10 -22.80
C LEU A 43 2.47 14.19 -21.44
N ALA A 44 3.78 14.43 -21.43
CA ALA A 44 4.54 14.60 -20.19
C ALA A 44 4.00 15.78 -19.37
N ALA A 45 3.66 16.92 -20.00
CA ALA A 45 3.10 18.07 -19.30
C ALA A 45 1.71 17.79 -18.70
N PHE A 46 0.81 17.15 -19.46
CA PHE A 46 -0.53 16.81 -18.97
C PHE A 46 -0.49 15.76 -17.84
N THR A 47 0.31 14.72 -18.00
CA THR A 47 0.47 13.68 -16.97
C THR A 47 1.22 14.18 -15.73
N SER A 48 2.14 15.13 -15.89
CA SER A 48 2.76 15.89 -14.79
C SER A 48 1.71 16.67 -13.99
N LEU A 49 0.77 17.33 -14.67
CA LEU A 49 -0.33 18.05 -14.02
C LEU A 49 -1.26 17.10 -13.27
N ILE A 50 -1.61 15.95 -13.86
CA ILE A 50 -2.36 14.88 -13.17
C ILE A 50 -1.57 14.38 -11.94
N GLY A 51 -0.26 14.17 -12.09
CA GLY A 51 0.65 13.80 -11.00
C GLY A 51 0.66 14.84 -9.88
N PHE A 52 0.63 16.13 -10.21
CA PHE A 52 0.52 17.21 -9.22
C PHE A 52 -0.76 17.10 -8.40
N VAL A 53 -1.92 16.95 -9.06
CA VAL A 53 -3.22 16.82 -8.37
C VAL A 53 -3.23 15.59 -7.47
N LEU A 54 -2.75 14.45 -7.95
CA LEU A 54 -2.61 13.23 -7.15
C LEU A 54 -1.66 13.43 -5.97
N GLY A 55 -0.53 14.12 -6.19
CA GLY A 55 0.44 14.45 -5.15
C GLY A 55 -0.18 15.22 -3.99
N LEU A 56 -1.08 16.18 -4.27
CA LEU A 56 -1.81 16.93 -3.24
C LEU A 56 -2.77 16.04 -2.42
N VAL A 57 -3.46 15.12 -3.09
CA VAL A 57 -4.35 14.15 -2.43
C VAL A 57 -3.54 13.22 -1.52
N PHE A 58 -2.40 12.73 -2.01
CA PHE A 58 -1.49 11.89 -1.23
C PHE A 58 -0.88 12.63 -0.05
N GLN A 59 -0.44 13.87 -0.23
CA GLN A 59 0.07 14.71 0.86
C GLN A 59 -0.98 14.87 1.98
N THR A 60 -2.23 15.18 1.61
CA THR A 60 -3.32 15.36 2.58
C THR A 60 -3.61 14.04 3.32
N THR A 61 -3.61 12.93 2.60
CA THR A 61 -3.83 11.60 3.16
C THR A 61 -2.69 11.20 4.09
N TYR A 62 -1.44 11.45 3.69
CA TYR A 62 -0.26 11.17 4.50
C TYR A 62 -0.33 11.90 5.84
N ARG A 63 -0.61 13.22 5.83
CA ARG A 63 -0.74 14.00 7.08
C ARG A 63 -1.85 13.49 7.99
N ARG A 64 -2.97 13.04 7.43
CA ARG A 64 -4.06 12.42 8.21
C ARG A 64 -3.63 11.11 8.84
N VAL A 65 -2.93 10.27 8.09
CA VAL A 65 -2.41 8.99 8.59
C VAL A 65 -1.35 9.22 9.66
N GLU A 66 -0.41 10.13 9.43
CA GLU A 66 0.65 10.49 10.39
C GLU A 66 0.04 10.96 11.71
N ALA A 67 -0.87 11.94 11.67
CA ALA A 67 -1.55 12.42 12.88
C ALA A 67 -2.29 11.30 13.62
N LYS A 68 -2.92 10.37 12.88
CA LYS A 68 -3.61 9.23 13.47
C LYS A 68 -2.63 8.25 14.11
N VAL A 69 -1.51 7.94 13.46
CA VAL A 69 -0.49 7.00 13.96
C VAL A 69 0.21 7.56 15.20
N THR A 70 0.56 8.85 15.22
CA THR A 70 1.19 9.49 16.38
C THR A 70 0.30 9.50 17.61
N GLN A 71 -1.02 9.49 17.44
CA GLN A 71 -2.00 9.45 18.54
C GLN A 71 -2.37 8.02 18.98
N MET A 72 -1.94 6.99 18.26
CA MET A 72 -2.26 5.61 18.62
C MET A 72 -1.41 5.12 19.80
N PRO A 73 -2.00 4.35 20.73
CA PRO A 73 -1.24 3.74 21.80
C PRO A 73 -0.38 2.58 21.25
N VAL A 74 0.76 2.35 21.90
CA VAL A 74 1.83 1.45 21.40
C VAL A 74 1.37 -0.01 21.35
N ASP A 75 0.52 -0.43 22.28
CA ASP A 75 -0.09 -1.75 22.34
C ASP A 75 -0.91 -2.08 21.08
N LEU A 76 -1.64 -1.10 20.56
CA LEU A 76 -2.44 -1.24 19.36
C LEU A 76 -1.57 -1.24 18.10
N LEU A 77 -0.51 -0.43 18.05
CA LEU A 77 0.49 -0.49 16.98
C LEU A 77 1.17 -1.86 16.90
N LEU A 78 1.57 -2.41 18.06
CA LEU A 78 2.20 -3.72 18.14
C LEU A 78 1.26 -4.83 17.69
N THR A 79 0.01 -4.80 18.16
CA THR A 79 -1.01 -5.79 17.80
C THR A 79 -1.27 -5.78 16.29
N ARG A 80 -1.42 -4.59 15.68
CA ARG A 80 -1.60 -4.45 14.23
C ARG A 80 -0.39 -4.92 13.44
N ALA A 81 0.82 -4.61 13.90
CA ALA A 81 2.04 -5.06 13.24
C ALA A 81 2.15 -6.59 13.24
N ILE A 82 1.83 -7.25 14.35
CA ILE A 82 1.79 -8.71 14.44
C ILE A 82 0.73 -9.28 13.48
N GLY A 83 -0.47 -8.69 13.47
CA GLY A 83 -1.54 -9.07 12.54
C GLY A 83 -1.14 -8.92 11.07
N LEU A 84 -0.45 -7.85 10.72
CA LEU A 84 0.09 -7.62 9.37
C LEU A 84 1.13 -8.67 8.99
N VAL A 85 2.09 -8.96 9.86
CA VAL A 85 3.13 -9.98 9.61
C VAL A 85 2.48 -11.35 9.41
N ILE A 86 1.57 -11.76 10.29
CA ILE A 86 0.85 -13.03 10.15
C ILE A 86 0.03 -13.05 8.86
N GLY A 87 -0.69 -11.99 8.55
CA GLY A 87 -1.49 -11.86 7.32
C GLY A 87 -0.64 -11.98 6.05
N LEU A 88 0.54 -11.34 6.03
CA LEU A 88 1.49 -11.42 4.90
C LEU A 88 2.15 -12.79 4.79
N LEU A 89 2.46 -13.45 5.91
CA LEU A 89 2.96 -14.84 5.90
C LEU A 89 1.91 -15.79 5.30
N VAL A 90 0.65 -15.66 5.73
CA VAL A 90 -0.46 -16.42 5.15
C VAL A 90 -0.63 -16.10 3.67
N ALA A 91 -0.51 -14.83 3.28
CA ALA A 91 -0.57 -14.43 1.88
C ALA A 91 0.48 -15.13 1.02
N ASN A 92 1.74 -15.09 1.44
CA ASN A 92 2.83 -15.74 0.71
C ASN A 92 2.62 -17.26 0.60
N LEU A 93 2.12 -17.91 1.67
CA LEU A 93 1.82 -19.34 1.64
C LEU A 93 0.65 -19.70 0.71
N MET A 94 -0.39 -18.87 0.65
CA MET A 94 -1.54 -19.07 -0.22
C MET A 94 -1.24 -18.74 -1.69
N LEU A 95 -0.36 -17.77 -1.94
CA LEU A 95 0.04 -17.37 -3.29
C LEU A 95 1.03 -18.36 -3.93
N ALA A 96 1.85 -19.05 -3.13
CA ALA A 96 2.86 -19.98 -3.66
C ALA A 96 2.28 -21.06 -4.60
N PRO A 97 1.23 -21.81 -4.25
CA PRO A 97 0.60 -22.78 -5.15
C PRO A 97 0.06 -22.14 -6.43
N LEU A 98 -0.44 -20.90 -6.33
CA LEU A 98 -1.04 -20.19 -7.45
C LEU A 98 0.01 -19.78 -8.50
N PHE A 99 1.25 -19.53 -8.09
CA PHE A 99 2.37 -19.26 -9.00
C PHE A 99 2.91 -20.50 -9.71
N LEU A 100 2.68 -21.69 -9.15
CA LEU A 100 3.04 -22.96 -9.80
C LEU A 100 2.08 -23.31 -10.94
N LEU A 101 0.93 -22.65 -11.06
CA LEU A 101 0.00 -22.89 -12.15
C LEU A 101 0.58 -22.35 -13.48
N PRO A 102 0.57 -23.16 -14.55
CA PRO A 102 0.97 -22.72 -15.87
C PRO A 102 -0.09 -21.77 -16.45
N ILE A 103 0.13 -20.47 -16.31
CA ILE A 103 -0.69 -19.42 -16.93
C ILE A 103 -0.12 -19.13 -18.33
N PRO A 104 -0.96 -19.05 -19.39
CA PRO A 104 -0.52 -18.66 -20.74
C PRO A 104 0.21 -17.32 -20.73
N GLU A 105 1.22 -17.16 -21.58
CA GLU A 105 2.07 -15.94 -21.59
C GLU A 105 1.28 -14.66 -21.87
N GLU A 106 0.19 -14.76 -22.63
CA GLU A 106 -0.77 -13.68 -22.90
C GLU A 106 -1.36 -13.08 -21.62
N PHE A 107 -1.41 -13.84 -20.52
CA PHE A 107 -1.94 -13.45 -19.22
C PHE A 107 -0.85 -13.31 -18.15
N SER A 108 0.42 -13.14 -18.54
CA SER A 108 1.55 -13.02 -17.60
C SER A 108 1.37 -11.88 -16.58
N PHE A 109 0.67 -10.80 -16.93
CA PHE A 109 0.35 -9.67 -16.03
C PHE A 109 -0.54 -10.07 -14.83
N ILE A 110 -1.30 -11.16 -14.92
CA ILE A 110 -2.16 -11.63 -13.83
C ILE A 110 -1.33 -12.08 -12.62
N LYS A 111 -0.15 -12.68 -12.84
CA LYS A 111 0.73 -13.16 -11.76
C LYS A 111 1.12 -12.04 -10.78
N PRO A 112 1.74 -10.92 -11.21
CA PRO A 112 2.08 -9.82 -10.31
C PRO A 112 0.83 -9.14 -9.75
N LEU A 113 -0.27 -9.05 -10.50
CA LEU A 113 -1.51 -8.46 -10.01
C LEU A 113 -2.08 -9.24 -8.82
N ILE A 114 -2.20 -10.56 -8.93
CA ILE A 114 -2.68 -11.41 -7.84
C ILE A 114 -1.70 -11.39 -6.65
N ALA A 115 -0.40 -11.33 -6.92
CA ALA A 115 0.61 -11.20 -5.87
C ALA A 115 0.39 -9.95 -5.01
N VAL A 116 0.20 -8.80 -5.65
CA VAL A 116 0.00 -7.52 -4.96
C VAL A 116 -1.36 -7.49 -4.27
N LEU A 117 -2.44 -7.80 -4.98
CA LEU A 117 -3.80 -7.75 -4.43
C LEU A 117 -3.99 -8.74 -3.29
N GLY A 118 -3.52 -9.98 -3.46
CA GLY A 118 -3.59 -11.02 -2.44
C GLY A 118 -2.84 -10.64 -1.18
N SER A 119 -1.62 -10.09 -1.33
CA SER A 119 -0.82 -9.62 -0.19
C SER A 119 -1.48 -8.46 0.55
N VAL A 120 -2.01 -7.46 -0.17
CA VAL A 120 -2.68 -6.31 0.45
C VAL A 120 -3.96 -6.74 1.16
N MET A 121 -4.79 -7.58 0.54
CA MET A 121 -6.05 -8.03 1.11
C MET A 121 -5.83 -8.90 2.36
N LEU A 122 -4.92 -9.86 2.30
CA LEU A 122 -4.63 -10.75 3.45
C LEU A 122 -3.86 -10.02 4.56
N GLY A 123 -2.96 -9.10 4.21
CA GLY A 123 -2.31 -8.23 5.18
C GLY A 123 -3.33 -7.36 5.94
N PHE A 124 -4.25 -6.70 5.23
CA PHE A 124 -5.32 -5.90 5.84
C PHE A 124 -6.27 -6.77 6.69
N THR A 125 -6.61 -7.95 6.20
CA THR A 125 -7.44 -8.91 6.96
C THR A 125 -6.74 -9.34 8.24
N GLY A 126 -5.44 -9.64 8.20
CA GLY A 126 -4.64 -10.00 9.37
C GLY A 126 -4.61 -8.89 10.42
N VAL A 127 -4.48 -7.63 10.00
CA VAL A 127 -4.58 -6.46 10.88
C VAL A 127 -5.95 -6.39 11.56
N ASN A 128 -7.05 -6.56 10.82
CA ASN A 128 -8.40 -6.52 11.40
C ASN A 128 -8.67 -7.67 12.38
N VAL A 129 -8.19 -8.88 12.07
CA VAL A 129 -8.32 -10.03 12.97
C VAL A 129 -7.54 -9.79 14.25
N ALA A 130 -6.33 -9.24 14.16
CA ALA A 130 -5.54 -8.88 15.33
C ALA A 130 -6.19 -7.75 16.15
N ASP A 131 -6.80 -6.75 15.51
CA ASP A 131 -7.53 -5.68 16.20
C ASP A 131 -8.74 -6.23 17.00
N THR A 132 -9.52 -7.14 16.41
CA THR A 132 -10.67 -7.76 17.10
C THR A 132 -10.26 -8.66 18.26
N HIS A 133 -9.10 -9.32 18.17
CA HIS A 133 -8.59 -10.24 19.19
C HIS A 133 -7.40 -9.68 19.99
N GLY A 134 -7.16 -8.37 19.95
CA GLY A 134 -5.90 -7.76 20.41
C GLY A 134 -5.60 -7.98 21.89
N ARG A 135 -6.63 -7.92 22.74
CA ARG A 135 -6.50 -8.24 24.18
C ARG A 135 -6.10 -9.70 24.40
N GLY A 136 -6.51 -10.61 23.52
CA GLY A 136 -6.12 -12.03 23.55
C GLY A 136 -4.66 -12.24 23.13
N PHE A 137 -4.19 -11.51 22.11
CA PHE A 137 -2.79 -11.55 21.67
C PHE A 137 -1.83 -10.98 22.71
N LEU A 138 -2.19 -9.86 23.35
CA LEU A 138 -1.37 -9.26 24.41
C LEU A 138 -1.30 -10.17 25.66
N ARG A 139 -2.33 -10.96 25.94
CA ARG A 139 -2.31 -11.99 27.01
C ARG A 139 -1.32 -13.12 26.75
N LEU A 140 -1.09 -13.50 25.49
CA LEU A 140 -0.12 -14.53 25.12
C LEU A 140 1.34 -14.04 25.27
N ILE A 141 1.55 -12.73 25.11
CA ILE A 141 2.88 -12.11 25.19
C ILE A 141 3.21 -11.66 26.62
N ASN A 142 2.23 -11.13 27.37
CA ASN A 142 2.43 -10.68 28.75
C ASN A 142 1.26 -11.07 29.70
N PRO A 143 1.24 -12.31 30.21
CA PRO A 143 0.18 -12.80 31.09
C PRO A 143 0.10 -12.07 32.45
N ASN A 144 1.20 -11.50 32.96
CA ASN A 144 1.26 -10.83 34.28
C ASN A 144 0.72 -9.39 34.27
N SER A 145 0.37 -8.83 33.11
CA SER A 145 -0.14 -7.45 33.02
C SER A 145 -1.56 -7.26 33.56
N LEU A 146 -2.28 -8.35 33.83
CA LEU A 146 -3.62 -8.32 34.41
C LEU A 146 -3.61 -8.33 35.94
N ASP A 147 -2.58 -8.86 36.60
CA ASP A 147 -2.52 -8.81 38.07
C ASP A 147 -2.43 -7.35 38.53
N THR A 148 -1.68 -6.50 37.82
CA THR A 148 -1.59 -5.07 38.12
C THR A 148 -2.88 -4.30 37.79
N VAL A 149 -3.64 -4.71 36.77
CA VAL A 149 -4.93 -4.10 36.41
C VAL A 149 -6.06 -4.57 37.35
N LEU A 150 -6.10 -5.86 37.70
CA LEU A 150 -7.07 -6.44 38.62
C LEU A 150 -6.82 -6.07 40.09
N VAL A 151 -5.56 -5.80 40.47
CA VAL A 151 -5.18 -5.16 41.74
C VAL A 151 -5.53 -3.66 41.73
N ALA A 152 -5.34 -2.96 40.60
CA ALA A 152 -5.76 -1.55 40.47
C ALA A 152 -7.30 -1.38 40.45
N GLU A 153 -8.04 -2.36 39.92
CA GLU A 153 -9.51 -2.42 39.96
C GLU A 153 -10.07 -2.99 41.28
N GLY A 154 -9.21 -3.33 42.25
CA GLY A 154 -9.60 -3.73 43.61
C GLY A 154 -10.31 -5.09 43.71
N THR A 155 -10.28 -5.87 42.63
CA THR A 155 -10.90 -7.21 42.56
C THR A 155 -10.01 -8.33 43.09
N LEU A 156 -8.71 -8.07 43.28
CA LEU A 156 -7.79 -8.96 43.98
C LEU A 156 -7.25 -8.24 45.21
N LYS A 157 -7.36 -8.92 46.35
CA LYS A 157 -6.85 -8.49 47.66
C LYS A 157 -5.42 -8.98 47.86
#